data_AF-A0A354GZA6-F1
#
_entry.id   AF-A0A354GZA6-F1
#
_cell.length_a   1.000
_cell.length_b   1.000
_cell.length_c   1.000
_cell.angle_alpha   90.00
_cell.angle_beta   90.00
_cell.angle_gamma   90.00
#
_symmetry.space_group_name_H-M   'P 1'
#
loop_
_entity.id
_entity.type
_entity.pdbx_description
1 polymer ?
#
loop_
_entity_poly.entity_id
_entity_poly.type
_entity_poly.pdbx_seq_one_letter_code
_entity_poly.pdbx_strand_id
1 'polypeptide(L)'
;MHNGPALIGSVIQARPQAVLFTGLTFRSIHLRHFSNFRKVNALFAARGGVVGTRYIRPNGPAALYAALDADTAHREGNQVFYQTASSAAGQALLLAGGLRPDPVVLIGVHVRAVRMLDLRDNATRLTLGVNGLPELLGAWRGIPNAPTQGLGDAVFNDGHFEGILFPSAQNAGRDAMVLFPARLQSPSQVDFTDVTTNLAARLP
;
A
#
# COMPACT_ATOMS: atom_id res chain seq x y z
N MET A 1 -4.71 4.37 17.01
CA MET A 1 -6.03 3.72 17.02
C MET A 1 -6.38 3.43 18.44
N HIS A 2 -7.55 3.92 18.86
CA HIS A 2 -8.00 3.74 20.24
C HIS A 2 -8.62 2.36 20.48
N ASN A 3 -8.87 1.60 19.42
CA ASN A 3 -9.69 0.40 19.54
C ASN A 3 -8.96 -0.85 20.02
N GLY A 4 -7.63 -0.87 20.18
CA GLY A 4 -6.91 -1.97 20.85
C GLY A 4 -7.48 -3.38 20.58
N PRO A 5 -7.86 -4.17 21.61
CA PRO A 5 -8.56 -5.46 21.45
C PRO A 5 -9.92 -5.41 20.75
N ALA A 6 -10.62 -4.27 20.79
CA ALA A 6 -11.90 -4.06 20.11
C ALA A 6 -11.77 -3.80 18.59
N LEU A 7 -10.55 -3.61 18.08
CA LEU A 7 -10.32 -3.30 16.66
C LEU A 7 -10.88 -4.38 15.73
N ILE A 8 -10.79 -5.65 16.12
CA ILE A 8 -11.37 -6.77 15.34
C ILE A 8 -12.89 -6.61 15.22
N GLY A 9 -13.57 -6.29 16.33
CA GLY A 9 -15.02 -6.04 16.33
C GLY A 9 -15.40 -4.87 15.44
N SER A 10 -14.63 -3.78 15.48
CA SER A 10 -14.84 -2.61 14.60
C SER A 10 -14.64 -2.93 13.12
N VAL A 11 -13.64 -3.76 12.77
CA VAL A 11 -13.45 -4.22 11.38
C VAL A 11 -14.65 -5.04 10.91
N ILE A 12 -15.17 -5.94 11.75
CA ILE A 12 -16.38 -6.71 11.43
C ILE A 12 -17.58 -5.77 11.21
N GLN A 13 -17.74 -4.75 12.05
CA GLN A 13 -18.80 -3.74 11.93
C GLN A 13 -18.67 -2.90 10.66
N ALA A 14 -17.46 -2.73 10.12
CA ALA A 14 -17.20 -1.99 8.89
C ALA A 14 -17.51 -2.79 7.61
N ARG A 15 -17.78 -4.11 7.68
CA ARG A 15 -18.05 -4.94 6.49
C ARG A 15 -19.16 -4.40 5.58
N PRO A 16 -20.30 -3.87 6.09
CA PRO A 16 -21.34 -3.27 5.24
C PRO A 16 -20.87 -2.03 4.45
N GLN A 17 -19.72 -1.44 4.82
CA GLN A 17 -19.12 -0.27 4.16
C GLN A 17 -18.05 -0.68 3.13
N ALA A 18 -17.87 -1.98 2.86
CA ALA A 18 -16.95 -2.43 1.84
C ALA A 18 -17.29 -1.84 0.47
N VAL A 19 -16.27 -1.41 -0.27
CA VAL A 19 -16.44 -0.78 -1.59
C VAL A 19 -15.82 -1.61 -2.70
N LEU A 20 -16.43 -1.54 -3.88
CA LEU A 20 -15.82 -1.97 -5.14
C LEU A 20 -14.77 -0.94 -5.57
N PHE A 21 -13.55 -1.40 -5.82
CA PHE A 21 -12.56 -0.64 -6.59
C PHE A 21 -12.40 -1.26 -7.97
N THR A 22 -12.40 -0.43 -9.02
CA THR A 22 -11.98 -0.84 -10.36
C THR A 22 -11.21 0.31 -11.00
N GLY A 23 -9.98 0.08 -11.45
CA GLY A 23 -9.19 1.12 -12.09
C GLY A 23 -7.74 0.74 -12.37
N LEU A 24 -7.09 1.61 -13.14
CA LEU A 24 -5.63 1.58 -13.31
C LEU A 24 -4.96 2.10 -12.04
N THR A 25 -3.93 1.39 -11.59
CA THR A 25 -3.10 1.74 -10.44
C THR A 25 -1.64 1.57 -10.81
N PHE A 26 -0.73 2.06 -9.98
CA PHE A 26 0.69 2.11 -10.28
C PHE A 26 1.51 1.49 -9.16
N ARG A 27 2.46 0.64 -9.51
CA ARG A 27 3.43 0.07 -8.56
C ARG A 27 4.81 0.63 -8.83
N SER A 28 5.52 0.94 -7.76
CA SER A 28 6.95 1.20 -7.78
C SER A 28 7.69 -0.02 -7.25
N ILE A 29 8.57 -0.58 -8.06
CA ILE A 29 9.35 -1.78 -7.73
C ILE A 29 10.83 -1.45 -7.89
N HIS A 30 11.63 -1.67 -6.86
CA HIS A 30 13.07 -1.41 -6.95
C HIS A 30 13.72 -2.23 -8.07
N LEU A 31 14.58 -1.58 -8.85
CA LEU A 31 15.25 -2.17 -10.03
C LEU A 31 16.03 -3.45 -9.68
N ARG A 32 16.52 -3.58 -8.44
CA ARG A 32 17.19 -4.80 -7.96
C ARG A 32 16.35 -6.07 -8.07
N HIS A 33 15.02 -5.96 -8.17
CA HIS A 33 14.11 -7.09 -8.37
C HIS A 33 13.96 -7.49 -9.84
N PHE A 34 14.54 -6.72 -10.77
CA PHE A 34 14.54 -6.97 -12.21
C PHE A 34 15.91 -7.45 -12.69
N SER A 35 16.43 -8.54 -12.10
CA SER A 35 17.64 -9.19 -12.61
C SER A 35 17.46 -9.70 -14.06
N ASN A 36 16.22 -9.98 -14.45
CA ASN A 36 15.80 -10.23 -15.82
C ASN A 36 14.37 -9.73 -16.03
N PHE A 37 14.20 -8.67 -16.83
CA PHE A 37 12.89 -8.07 -17.11
C PHE A 37 11.89 -9.07 -17.70
N ARG A 38 12.34 -10.09 -18.45
CA ARG A 38 11.46 -11.12 -19.03
C ARG A 38 10.98 -12.17 -18.03
N LYS A 39 11.58 -12.23 -16.83
CA LYS A 39 11.25 -13.23 -15.79
C LYS A 39 10.71 -12.61 -14.51
N VAL A 40 10.59 -11.28 -14.48
CA VAL A 40 10.14 -10.59 -13.27
C VAL A 40 8.65 -10.86 -13.04
N ASN A 41 8.31 -11.19 -11.80
CA ASN A 41 6.91 -11.23 -11.40
C ASN A 41 6.46 -9.80 -11.06
N ALA A 42 5.84 -9.13 -12.04
CA ALA A 42 5.31 -7.76 -11.91
C ALA A 42 4.25 -7.62 -10.80
N LEU A 43 3.58 -8.72 -10.44
CA LEU A 43 2.58 -8.77 -9.37
C LEU A 43 3.12 -9.44 -8.09
N PHE A 44 4.44 -9.56 -7.94
CA PHE A 44 5.03 -10.06 -6.71
C PHE A 44 4.55 -9.24 -5.50
N ALA A 45 4.00 -9.95 -4.52
CA ALA A 45 3.55 -9.41 -3.25
C ALA A 45 4.55 -9.83 -2.16
N ALA A 46 5.18 -8.84 -1.53
CA ALA A 46 6.13 -9.10 -0.47
C ALA A 46 5.39 -9.32 0.86
N ARG A 47 5.92 -10.22 1.69
CA ARG A 47 5.59 -10.23 3.13
C ARG A 47 6.16 -8.98 3.79
N GLY A 48 5.70 -8.65 5.00
CA GLY A 48 6.19 -7.50 5.75
C GLY A 48 7.71 -7.48 6.01
N GLY A 49 8.41 -8.61 5.82
CA GLY A 49 9.85 -8.70 6.07
C GLY A 49 10.21 -8.44 7.52
N VAL A 50 11.44 -7.97 7.77
CA VAL A 50 11.95 -7.75 9.14
C VAL A 50 11.31 -6.51 9.80
N VAL A 51 11.03 -5.46 9.03
CA VAL A 51 10.59 -4.16 9.58
C VAL A 51 9.08 -3.94 9.44
N GLY A 52 8.40 -4.74 8.61
CA GLY A 52 7.01 -4.49 8.23
C GLY A 52 6.88 -3.41 7.14
N THR A 53 5.64 -3.12 6.80
CA THR A 53 5.22 -1.97 5.99
C THR A 53 4.14 -1.19 6.76
N ARG A 54 3.53 -0.15 6.19
CA ARG A 54 2.52 0.66 6.91
C ARG A 54 1.36 -0.18 7.46
N TYR A 55 0.84 -1.12 6.66
CA TYR A 55 -0.31 -1.95 7.03
C TYR A 55 0.05 -3.44 7.24
N ILE A 56 1.32 -3.82 7.18
CA ILE A 56 1.74 -5.22 7.38
C ILE A 56 2.77 -5.24 8.49
N ARG A 57 2.51 -5.95 9.58
CA ARG A 57 3.51 -6.16 10.64
C ARG A 57 4.75 -6.90 10.11
N PRO A 58 5.90 -6.81 10.81
CA PRO A 58 7.01 -7.73 10.59
C PRO A 58 6.54 -9.18 10.49
N ASN A 59 7.01 -9.92 9.49
CA ASN A 59 6.59 -11.30 9.18
C ASN A 59 5.09 -11.51 8.89
N GLY A 60 4.33 -10.43 8.69
CA GLY A 60 2.92 -10.46 8.32
C GLY A 60 2.66 -11.04 6.92
N PRO A 61 1.39 -11.07 6.48
CA PRO A 61 0.99 -11.66 5.22
C PRO A 61 1.65 -11.00 4.01
N ALA A 62 1.64 -11.71 2.88
CA ALA A 62 2.02 -11.11 1.60
C ALA A 62 1.01 -10.04 1.21
N ALA A 63 1.50 -8.89 0.75
CA ALA A 63 0.65 -7.79 0.33
C ALA A 63 1.21 -7.09 -0.91
N LEU A 64 0.29 -6.59 -1.74
CA LEU A 64 0.59 -5.84 -2.95
C LEU A 64 0.19 -4.38 -2.72
N TYR A 65 1.18 -3.50 -2.67
CA TYR A 65 0.97 -2.06 -2.61
C TYR A 65 0.93 -1.46 -4.02
N ALA A 66 0.00 -0.54 -4.22
CA ALA A 66 -0.13 0.27 -5.43
C ALA A 66 -0.66 1.66 -5.07
N ALA A 67 -0.37 2.66 -5.89
CA ALA A 67 -0.95 4.00 -5.79
C ALA A 67 -1.96 4.25 -6.91
N LEU A 68 -2.86 5.21 -6.71
CA LEU A 68 -3.86 5.57 -7.73
C LEU A 68 -3.29 6.47 -8.84
N ASP A 69 -2.05 6.94 -8.69
CA ASP A 69 -1.31 7.69 -9.69
C ASP A 69 0.20 7.39 -9.64
N ALA A 70 0.90 7.66 -10.76
CA ALA A 70 2.31 7.31 -10.92
C ALA A 70 3.27 8.13 -10.02
N ASP A 71 2.96 9.40 -9.75
CA ASP A 71 3.78 10.25 -8.88
C ASP A 71 3.74 9.75 -7.43
N THR A 72 2.54 9.42 -6.95
CA THR A 72 2.35 8.80 -5.63
C THR A 72 3.05 7.45 -5.55
N ALA A 73 2.98 6.60 -6.58
CA ALA A 73 3.71 5.33 -6.60
C ALA A 73 5.23 5.55 -6.48
N HIS A 74 5.77 6.50 -7.23
CA HIS A 74 7.19 6.83 -7.16
C HIS A 74 7.59 7.32 -5.77
N ARG A 75 6.81 8.22 -5.18
CA ARG A 75 7.02 8.74 -3.82
C ARG A 75 6.94 7.66 -2.75
N GLU A 76 5.97 6.75 -2.86
CA GLU A 76 5.84 5.59 -1.97
C GLU A 76 7.00 4.60 -2.10
N GLY A 77 7.57 4.42 -3.29
CA GLY A 77 8.79 3.61 -3.46
C GLY A 77 10.06 4.30 -2.96
N ASN A 78 10.07 5.64 -2.91
CA ASN A 78 11.23 6.47 -2.58
C ASN A 78 11.03 7.29 -1.29
N GLN A 79 10.31 6.76 -0.30
CA GLN A 79 9.92 7.50 0.91
C GLN A 79 11.10 8.19 1.60
N VAL A 80 12.22 7.47 1.79
CA VAL A 80 13.42 7.98 2.49
C VAL A 80 14.05 9.13 1.72
N PHE A 81 14.07 9.06 0.39
CA PHE A 81 14.58 10.13 -0.46
C PHE A 81 13.73 11.40 -0.29
N TYR A 82 12.40 11.29 -0.43
CA TYR A 82 11.52 12.46 -0.32
C TYR A 82 11.45 13.03 1.10
N GLN A 83 11.52 12.19 2.13
CA GLN A 83 11.59 12.63 3.53
C GLN A 83 12.90 13.35 3.84
N THR A 84 14.03 12.85 3.32
CA THR A 84 15.32 13.54 3.47
C THR A 84 15.29 14.87 2.74
N ALA A 85 14.82 14.86 1.48
CA ALA A 85 14.76 16.03 0.63
C ALA A 85 13.80 17.12 1.14
N SER A 86 12.85 16.84 2.04
CA SER A 86 11.96 17.89 2.58
C SER A 86 12.65 18.79 3.62
N SER A 87 13.84 18.43 4.10
CA SER A 87 14.63 19.22 5.04
C SER A 87 15.62 20.16 4.34
N ALA A 88 16.00 21.27 4.99
CA ALA A 88 17.02 22.19 4.47
C ALA A 88 18.37 21.50 4.20
N ALA A 89 18.80 20.61 5.10
CA ALA A 89 20.03 19.83 4.92
C ALA A 89 19.92 18.85 3.73
N GLY A 90 18.78 18.18 3.57
CA GLY A 90 18.55 17.29 2.43
C GLY A 90 18.46 18.02 1.10
N GLN A 91 17.89 19.23 1.08
CA GLN A 91 17.92 20.09 -0.11
C GLN A 91 19.35 20.48 -0.51
N ALA A 92 20.20 20.84 0.46
CA ALA A 92 21.60 21.10 0.19
C ALA A 92 22.33 19.88 -0.39
N LEU A 93 22.08 18.68 0.16
CA LEU A 93 22.61 17.42 -0.38
C LEU A 93 22.12 17.13 -1.81
N LEU A 94 20.85 17.39 -2.10
CA LEU A 94 20.26 17.21 -3.43
C LEU A 94 20.94 18.12 -4.45
N LEU A 95 21.08 19.42 -4.14
CA LEU A 95 21.73 20.40 -5.01
C LEU A 95 23.21 20.10 -5.25
N ALA A 96 23.90 19.53 -4.25
CA ALA A 96 25.27 19.07 -4.38
C ALA A 96 25.40 17.72 -5.12
N GLY A 97 24.29 17.10 -5.55
CA GLY A 97 24.27 15.80 -6.23
C GLY A 97 24.53 14.59 -5.32
N GLY A 98 24.53 14.80 -3.99
CA GLY A 98 24.80 13.79 -2.97
C GLY A 98 23.55 13.01 -2.51
N LEU A 99 22.35 13.43 -2.89
CA LEU A 99 21.10 12.72 -2.63
C LEU A 99 20.46 12.27 -3.95
N ARG A 100 20.13 10.98 -4.07
CA ARG A 100 19.48 10.39 -5.25
C ARG A 100 18.35 9.45 -4.82
N PRO A 101 17.26 9.35 -5.59
CA PRO A 101 16.26 8.32 -5.35
C PRO A 101 16.82 6.94 -5.68
N ASP A 102 16.26 5.91 -5.07
CA ASP A 102 16.54 4.54 -5.48
C ASP A 102 16.05 4.31 -6.91
N PRO A 103 16.79 3.55 -7.74
CA PRO A 103 16.32 3.19 -9.07
C PRO A 103 15.12 2.25 -8.94
N VAL A 104 13.98 2.68 -9.50
CA VAL A 104 12.71 1.95 -9.48
C VAL A 104 12.15 1.82 -10.89
N VAL A 105 11.38 0.77 -11.11
CA VAL A 105 10.52 0.59 -12.28
C VAL A 105 9.10 0.91 -11.85
N LEU A 106 8.46 1.82 -12.58
CA LEU A 106 7.03 2.11 -12.42
C LEU A 106 6.25 1.27 -13.44
N ILE A 107 5.27 0.52 -12.95
CA ILE A 107 4.38 -0.28 -13.79
C ILE A 107 2.92 0.06 -13.50
N GLY A 108 2.09 0.09 -14.55
CA GLY A 108 0.65 0.16 -14.43
C GLY A 108 0.05 -1.24 -14.25
N VAL A 109 -0.91 -1.36 -13.34
CA VAL A 109 -1.68 -2.60 -13.11
C VAL A 109 -3.16 -2.27 -12.99
N HIS A 110 -4.01 -3.02 -13.68
CA HIS A 110 -5.46 -2.88 -13.54
C HIS A 110 -5.92 -3.69 -12.35
N VAL A 111 -6.68 -3.07 -11.45
CA VAL A 111 -7.22 -3.72 -10.26
C VAL A 111 -8.74 -3.71 -10.35
N ARG A 112 -9.34 -4.84 -10.03
CA ARG A 112 -10.74 -4.99 -9.65
C ARG A 112 -10.78 -5.71 -8.30
N ALA A 113 -11.28 -5.07 -7.27
CA ALA A 113 -11.43 -5.65 -5.93
C ALA A 113 -12.82 -5.32 -5.39
N VAL A 114 -13.62 -6.33 -5.10
CA VAL A 114 -15.03 -6.18 -4.72
C VAL A 114 -15.25 -5.78 -3.27
N ARG A 115 -14.29 -6.06 -2.37
CA ARG A 115 -14.43 -5.86 -0.93
C ARG A 115 -13.24 -5.11 -0.36
N MET A 116 -13.09 -3.83 -0.73
CA MET A 116 -12.06 -2.95 -0.17
C MET A 116 -12.57 -2.24 1.08
N LEU A 117 -11.74 -2.15 2.11
CA LEU A 117 -11.98 -1.24 3.24
C LEU A 117 -11.52 0.17 2.84
N ASP A 118 -12.41 1.16 2.86
CA ASP A 118 -12.09 2.52 2.41
C ASP A 118 -11.78 3.48 3.56
N LEU A 119 -10.50 3.67 3.89
CA LEU A 119 -10.07 4.60 4.94
C LEU A 119 -10.07 6.07 4.48
N ARG A 120 -10.41 6.35 3.23
CA ARG A 120 -10.59 7.72 2.72
C ARG A 120 -11.94 8.26 3.17
N ASP A 121 -12.94 7.37 3.24
CA ASP A 121 -14.27 7.66 3.75
C ASP A 121 -14.26 7.92 5.27
N ASN A 122 -14.99 8.96 5.68
CA ASN A 122 -15.04 9.36 7.08
C ASN A 122 -15.90 8.43 7.91
N ALA A 123 -17.01 7.90 7.36
CA ALA A 123 -17.89 7.00 8.10
C ALA A 123 -17.16 5.71 8.46
N THR A 124 -16.40 5.16 7.52
CA THR A 124 -15.53 3.99 7.74
C THR A 124 -14.50 4.23 8.83
N ARG A 125 -13.81 5.38 8.81
CA ARG A 125 -12.86 5.74 9.88
C ARG A 125 -13.53 5.84 11.25
N LEU A 126 -14.72 6.43 11.34
CA LEU A 126 -15.47 6.53 12.59
C LEU A 126 -15.88 5.15 13.13
N THR A 127 -16.35 4.24 12.26
CA THR A 127 -16.66 2.85 12.64
C THR A 127 -15.42 2.13 13.18
N LEU A 128 -14.24 2.42 12.62
CA LEU A 128 -12.96 1.85 13.07
C LEU A 128 -12.33 2.55 14.29
N GLY A 129 -12.95 3.62 14.82
CA GLY A 129 -12.38 4.42 15.91
C GLY A 129 -11.04 5.08 15.55
N VAL A 130 -10.86 5.45 14.28
CA VAL A 130 -9.69 6.20 13.78
C VAL A 130 -9.96 7.69 13.96
N ASN A 131 -9.09 8.38 14.72
CA ASN A 131 -9.24 9.80 15.06
C ASN A 131 -8.72 10.72 13.93
N GLY A 132 -9.27 10.54 12.73
CA GLY A 132 -8.97 11.34 11.55
C GLY A 132 -7.70 10.95 10.81
N LEU A 133 -7.35 11.79 9.83
CA LEU A 133 -6.22 11.55 8.92
C LEU A 133 -4.83 11.51 9.58
N PRO A 134 -4.49 12.38 10.57
CA PRO A 134 -3.14 12.38 11.14
C PRO A 134 -2.72 11.01 11.70
N GLU A 135 -3.67 10.24 12.21
CA GLU A 135 -3.42 8.91 12.71
C GLU A 135 -3.02 7.91 11.61
N LEU A 136 -3.63 8.00 10.42
CA LEU A 136 -3.32 7.16 9.27
C LEU A 136 -2.01 7.58 8.59
N LEU A 137 -1.72 8.88 8.59
CA LEU A 137 -0.56 9.49 7.92
C LEU A 137 0.70 9.49 8.79
N GLY A 138 0.57 9.25 10.11
CA GLY A 138 1.65 9.26 11.08
C GLY A 138 2.79 8.29 10.79
N ALA A 139 3.85 8.42 11.57
CA ALA A 139 5.02 7.56 11.48
C ALA A 139 4.66 6.11 11.83
N TRP A 140 5.09 5.17 10.99
CA TRP A 140 4.96 3.73 11.24
C TRP A 140 6.33 3.04 11.27
N ARG A 141 7.30 3.53 10.50
CA ARG A 141 8.61 2.92 10.34
C ARG A 141 9.39 3.07 11.64
N GLY A 142 9.88 1.95 12.19
CA GLY A 142 10.62 1.93 13.45
C GLY A 142 9.75 2.06 14.71
N ILE A 143 8.43 2.16 14.57
CA ILE A 143 7.49 2.19 15.69
C ILE A 143 7.03 0.75 15.98
N PRO A 144 7.37 0.16 17.14
CA PRO A 144 6.87 -1.16 17.50
C PRO A 144 5.35 -1.16 17.55
N ASN A 145 4.72 -2.14 16.90
CA ASN A 145 3.25 -2.28 16.83
C ASN A 145 2.56 -0.99 16.34
N ALA A 146 3.10 -0.36 15.29
CA ALA A 146 2.50 0.82 14.68
C ALA A 146 0.99 0.59 14.45
N PRO A 147 0.11 1.52 14.87
CA PRO A 147 -1.32 1.28 14.85
C PRO A 147 -1.81 0.75 13.50
N THR A 148 -1.45 1.39 12.38
CA THR A 148 -1.86 0.99 11.03
C THR A 148 -1.51 -0.47 10.68
N GLN A 149 -0.45 -1.03 11.26
CA GLN A 149 -0.12 -2.45 11.08
C GLN A 149 -1.07 -3.36 11.85
N GLY A 150 -1.49 -2.97 13.06
CA GLY A 150 -2.54 -3.67 13.81
C GLY A 150 -3.88 -3.67 13.07
N LEU A 151 -4.22 -2.57 12.39
CA LEU A 151 -5.39 -2.51 11.50
C LEU A 151 -5.25 -3.45 10.32
N GLY A 152 -4.14 -3.40 9.59
CA GLY A 152 -3.97 -4.27 8.43
C GLY A 152 -4.01 -5.75 8.79
N ASP A 153 -3.49 -6.13 9.96
CA ASP A 153 -3.63 -7.49 10.48
C ASP A 153 -5.08 -7.84 10.86
N ALA A 154 -5.81 -6.94 11.51
CA ALA A 154 -7.23 -7.16 11.81
C ALA A 154 -8.05 -7.33 10.53
N VAL A 155 -7.81 -6.50 9.51
CA VAL A 155 -8.44 -6.59 8.19
C VAL A 155 -8.09 -7.89 7.48
N PHE A 156 -6.81 -8.29 7.48
CA PHE A 156 -6.39 -9.54 6.86
C PHE A 156 -6.99 -10.77 7.56
N ASN A 157 -7.02 -10.78 8.89
CA ASN A 157 -7.50 -11.90 9.70
C ASN A 157 -9.03 -12.03 9.66
N ASP A 158 -9.75 -10.92 9.50
CA ASP A 158 -11.21 -10.92 9.34
C ASP A 158 -11.66 -11.73 8.11
N GLY A 159 -10.85 -11.76 7.05
CA GLY A 159 -11.06 -12.58 5.87
C GLY A 159 -12.15 -12.09 4.91
N HIS A 160 -12.93 -11.08 5.28
CA HIS A 160 -13.92 -10.46 4.38
C HIS A 160 -13.28 -9.53 3.35
N PHE A 161 -12.42 -8.62 3.83
CA PHE A 161 -11.80 -7.60 2.99
C PHE A 161 -10.63 -8.15 2.18
N GLU A 162 -10.53 -7.66 0.95
CA GLU A 162 -9.47 -8.00 0.00
C GLU A 162 -8.27 -7.06 0.08
N GLY A 163 -8.46 -5.91 0.70
CA GLY A 163 -7.47 -4.88 0.80
C GLY A 163 -8.00 -3.63 1.49
N ILE A 164 -7.17 -2.60 1.50
CA ILE A 164 -7.43 -1.31 2.15
C ILE A 164 -7.10 -0.22 1.13
N LEU A 165 -8.05 0.69 0.90
CA LEU A 165 -7.83 1.98 0.25
C LEU A 165 -7.49 3.00 1.34
N PHE A 166 -6.45 3.80 1.15
CA PHE A 166 -6.00 4.73 2.16
C PHE A 166 -5.36 6.01 1.60
N PRO A 167 -5.46 7.13 2.31
CA PRO A 167 -4.73 8.36 1.97
C PRO A 167 -3.21 8.16 2.04
N SER A 168 -2.48 8.61 1.03
CA SER A 168 -1.02 8.51 0.98
C SER A 168 -0.38 9.47 1.98
N ALA A 169 0.57 8.95 2.76
CA ALA A 169 1.43 9.75 3.63
C ALA A 169 2.61 10.39 2.90
N GLN A 170 2.86 10.00 1.65
CA GLN A 170 3.99 10.50 0.86
C GLN A 170 3.58 11.52 -0.19
N ASN A 171 2.28 11.63 -0.48
CA ASN A 171 1.73 12.62 -1.40
C ASN A 171 0.38 13.14 -0.91
N ALA A 172 0.36 14.39 -0.42
CA ALA A 172 -0.81 14.96 0.24
C ALA A 172 -2.01 15.06 -0.72
N GLY A 173 -3.19 14.63 -0.27
CA GLY A 173 -4.40 14.61 -1.10
C GLY A 173 -4.43 13.53 -2.18
N ARG A 174 -3.49 12.59 -2.16
CA ARG A 174 -3.48 11.40 -3.03
C ARG A 174 -3.75 10.14 -2.22
N ASP A 175 -4.03 9.06 -2.94
CA ASP A 175 -4.45 7.80 -2.38
C ASP A 175 -3.55 6.65 -2.84
N ALA A 176 -3.49 5.64 -1.99
CA ALA A 176 -2.88 4.36 -2.28
C ALA A 176 -3.74 3.22 -1.77
N MET A 177 -3.29 2.00 -2.07
CA MET A 177 -3.95 0.80 -1.64
C MET A 177 -2.94 -0.28 -1.27
N VAL A 178 -3.42 -1.20 -0.45
CA VAL A 178 -2.77 -2.46 -0.17
C VAL A 178 -3.79 -3.57 -0.43
N LEU A 179 -3.43 -4.52 -1.26
CA LEU A 179 -4.22 -5.71 -1.55
C LEU A 179 -3.58 -6.91 -0.85
N PHE A 180 -4.40 -7.83 -0.37
CA PHE A 180 -3.98 -9.10 0.19
C PHE A 180 -4.26 -10.20 -0.84
N PRO A 181 -3.26 -10.68 -1.60
CA PRO A 181 -3.50 -11.67 -2.67
C PRO A 181 -4.21 -12.94 -2.19
N ALA A 182 -3.94 -13.38 -0.96
CA ALA A 182 -4.60 -14.54 -0.36
C ALA A 182 -6.10 -14.32 -0.03
N ARG A 183 -6.61 -13.09 -0.19
CA ARG A 183 -8.02 -12.73 0.03
C ARG A 183 -8.76 -12.39 -1.26
N LEU A 184 -8.04 -12.17 -2.36
CA LEU A 184 -8.66 -11.95 -3.67
C LEU A 184 -9.41 -13.20 -4.10
N GLN A 185 -10.68 -13.04 -4.45
CA GLN A 185 -11.54 -14.11 -4.94
C GLN A 185 -12.35 -13.60 -6.12
N SER A 186 -12.72 -14.50 -7.05
CA SER A 186 -13.58 -14.13 -8.18
C SER A 186 -14.84 -13.37 -7.70
N PRO A 187 -15.19 -12.23 -8.31
CA PRO A 187 -14.67 -11.68 -9.57
C PRO A 187 -13.54 -10.65 -9.42
N SER A 188 -12.87 -10.57 -8.27
CA SER A 188 -11.72 -9.69 -8.07
C SER A 188 -10.50 -10.21 -8.81
N GLN A 189 -9.74 -9.29 -9.40
CA GLN A 189 -8.49 -9.59 -10.09
C GLN A 189 -7.53 -8.39 -10.13
N VAL A 190 -6.25 -8.66 -10.33
CA VAL A 190 -5.18 -7.71 -10.62
C VAL A 190 -4.49 -8.17 -11.88
N ASP A 191 -4.45 -7.33 -12.90
CA ASP A 191 -3.88 -7.62 -14.21
C ASP A 191 -2.67 -6.72 -14.48
N PHE A 192 -1.58 -7.34 -14.91
CA PHE A 192 -0.46 -6.67 -15.55
C PHE A 192 -0.31 -7.23 -16.97
N THR A 193 -0.15 -6.35 -17.95
CA THR A 193 0.14 -6.75 -19.33
C THR A 193 1.10 -5.74 -19.95
N ASP A 194 2.23 -6.22 -20.46
CA ASP A 194 3.11 -5.48 -21.36
C ASP A 194 2.76 -5.86 -22.80
N VAL A 195 2.21 -4.87 -23.52
CA VAL A 195 1.78 -5.01 -24.92
C VAL A 195 2.93 -5.27 -25.90
N THR A 196 4.18 -5.03 -25.50
CA THR A 196 5.35 -5.16 -26.37
C THR A 196 6.11 -6.48 -26.21
N THR A 197 6.08 -7.06 -25.01
CA THR A 197 6.90 -8.24 -24.68
C THR A 197 6.07 -9.50 -24.39
N ASN A 198 4.74 -9.42 -24.47
CA ASN A 198 3.81 -10.48 -24.04
C ASN A 198 3.99 -10.88 -22.56
N LEU A 199 4.60 -10.04 -21.72
CA LEU A 199 4.62 -10.27 -20.29
C LEU A 199 3.24 -10.01 -19.73
N ALA A 200 2.66 -11.03 -19.10
CA ALA A 200 1.37 -10.93 -18.44
C ALA A 200 1.45 -11.58 -17.07
N ALA A 201 0.76 -11.00 -16.10
CA ALA A 201 0.55 -11.59 -14.79
C ALA A 201 -0.86 -11.26 -14.33
N ARG A 202 -1.48 -12.20 -13.62
CA ARG A 202 -2.81 -12.05 -13.03
C ARG A 202 -2.82 -12.56 -11.59
N LEU A 203 -3.61 -11.94 -10.74
CA LEU A 203 -4.01 -12.42 -9.42
C LEU A 203 -5.53 -12.26 -9.26
N PRO A 204 -6.26 -13.12 -8.53
CA PRO A 204 -5.88 -14.51 -8.33
C PRO A 204 -5.74 -15.21 -9.69
#